data_AF-A0A231PFW2-F1
#
_entry.id   AF-A0A231PFW2-F1
#
_cell.length_a   1.000
_cell.length_b   1.000
_cell.length_c   1.000
_cell.angle_alpha   90.00
_cell.angle_beta   90.00
_cell.angle_gamma   90.00
#
_symmetry.space_group_name_H-M   'P 1'
#
loop_
_entity.id
_entity.type
_entity.pdbx_description
1 polymer ?
#
loop_
_entity_poly.entity_id
_entity_poly.type
_entity_poly.pdbx_seq_one_letter_code
_entity_poly.pdbx_strand_id
1 'polypeptide(L)'
;MATTHWLGDPPAEHDPLTAWALSRLAATVAEDARVDAVVEIACEEREFEPELEGRFGAGTTGGPASRRPRGTRTFRLDGVSPALLREEDSDEPWAVLFDPARLIRGIGAVTRAERGKGYVELALVPHPLFADPADAWLPPGARGLVVRLDPGTGFLSSATLHDDRDPLATARVDELGVRDVLSSAEAGWVVARMARTLVEPVRLTADVAVEADPHEDLAFTGGPSARSWTVSAGGRELTVTGDYAPDVTSPSAARLAELLAPARIVSHLARVTAVSATSVRAGVRPLRTFPLSAWAPDESLTCAFTVDQETGVLVRAEATAEEEGGRVVFRHVVTALGARRSG
;
A
#
# COMPACT_ATOMS: atom_id res chain seq x y z
N MET A 1 11.40 -29.41 -3.26
CA MET A 1 10.41 -28.78 -4.15
C MET A 1 9.91 -27.54 -3.44
N ALA A 2 10.01 -26.35 -4.04
CA ALA A 2 9.41 -25.16 -3.47
C ALA A 2 7.89 -25.36 -3.49
N THR A 3 7.27 -25.44 -2.31
CA THR A 3 5.82 -25.48 -2.18
C THR A 3 5.26 -24.16 -2.71
N THR A 4 4.32 -24.23 -3.65
CA THR A 4 3.64 -23.06 -4.20
C THR A 4 3.04 -22.24 -3.04
N HIS A 5 3.24 -20.93 -3.09
CA HIS A 5 2.65 -20.00 -2.12
C HIS A 5 1.11 -20.18 -2.07
N TRP A 6 0.47 -19.89 -0.94
CA TRP A 6 -0.98 -20.12 -0.76
C TRP A 6 -1.87 -19.28 -1.70
N LEU A 7 -1.33 -18.21 -2.29
CA LEU A 7 -1.97 -17.45 -3.39
C LEU A 7 -2.00 -18.21 -4.73
N GLY A 8 -1.37 -19.37 -4.82
CA GLY A 8 -1.17 -20.11 -6.07
C GLY A 8 -0.11 -19.49 -6.98
N ASP A 9 0.01 -20.05 -8.18
CA ASP A 9 0.96 -19.57 -9.18
C ASP A 9 0.50 -18.25 -9.84
N PRO A 10 1.44 -17.39 -10.28
CA PRO A 10 1.10 -16.18 -11.02
C PRO A 10 0.30 -16.50 -12.30
N PRO A 11 -0.87 -15.85 -12.50
CA PRO A 11 -1.64 -15.96 -13.74
C PRO A 11 -0.85 -15.54 -14.98
N ALA A 12 -1.28 -15.99 -16.16
CA ALA A 12 -0.65 -15.62 -17.43
C ALA A 12 -1.23 -14.33 -18.05
N GLU A 13 -2.50 -14.03 -17.75
CA GLU A 13 -3.22 -12.86 -18.28
C GLU A 13 -2.89 -11.60 -17.48
N HIS A 14 -2.86 -10.44 -18.16
CA HIS A 14 -2.42 -9.17 -17.59
C HIS A 14 -3.25 -8.72 -16.37
N ASP A 15 -4.57 -8.58 -16.49
CA ASP A 15 -5.39 -8.06 -15.38
C ASP A 15 -5.39 -8.99 -14.15
N PRO A 16 -5.58 -10.32 -14.31
CA PRO A 16 -5.45 -11.24 -13.19
C PRO A 16 -4.05 -11.25 -12.57
N LEU A 17 -2.99 -11.10 -13.38
CA LEU A 17 -1.62 -11.02 -12.90
C LEU A 17 -1.37 -9.74 -12.09
N THR A 18 -1.89 -8.59 -12.55
CA THR A 18 -1.82 -7.33 -11.81
C THR A 18 -2.46 -7.47 -10.43
N ALA A 19 -3.69 -7.99 -10.37
CA ALA A 19 -4.39 -8.22 -9.11
C ALA A 19 -3.63 -9.21 -8.20
N TRP A 20 -3.12 -10.30 -8.76
CA TRP A 20 -2.32 -11.30 -8.04
C TRP A 20 -1.03 -10.71 -7.47
N ALA A 21 -0.32 -9.87 -8.25
CA ALA A 21 0.94 -9.29 -7.82
C ALA A 21 0.73 -8.27 -6.70
N LEU A 22 -0.30 -7.42 -6.79
CA LEU A 22 -0.68 -6.52 -5.70
C LEU A 22 -1.07 -7.30 -4.43
N SER A 23 -1.81 -8.41 -4.58
CA SER A 23 -2.09 -9.33 -3.48
C SER A 23 -0.81 -9.89 -2.85
N ARG A 24 0.18 -10.26 -3.65
CA ARG A 24 1.43 -10.83 -3.15
C ARG A 24 2.29 -9.79 -2.43
N LEU A 25 2.37 -8.56 -2.93
CA LEU A 25 3.02 -7.43 -2.25
C LEU A 25 2.33 -7.16 -0.90
N ALA A 26 1.01 -7.20 -0.84
CA ALA A 26 0.26 -6.97 0.39
C ALA A 26 0.40 -8.09 1.42
N ALA A 27 0.44 -9.34 0.95
CA ALA A 27 0.61 -10.51 1.80
C ALA A 27 1.87 -10.44 2.66
N THR A 28 2.94 -9.75 2.21
CA THR A 28 4.18 -9.61 2.99
C THR A 28 3.99 -8.89 4.32
N VAL A 29 2.89 -8.17 4.53
CA VAL A 29 2.59 -7.53 5.82
C VAL A 29 2.19 -8.55 6.89
N ALA A 30 1.62 -9.69 6.47
CA ALA A 30 1.24 -10.81 7.33
C ALA A 30 2.33 -11.90 7.42
N GLU A 31 3.51 -11.61 6.87
CA GLU A 31 4.64 -12.53 6.80
C GLU A 31 5.88 -11.86 7.38
N ASP A 32 6.74 -12.69 7.95
CA ASP A 32 8.06 -12.28 8.41
C ASP A 32 9.08 -13.37 8.11
N ALA A 33 10.32 -12.97 7.91
CA ALA A 33 11.44 -13.87 7.72
C ALA A 33 12.72 -13.17 8.13
N ARG A 34 13.71 -13.94 8.57
CA ARG A 34 15.07 -13.43 8.74
C ARG A 34 15.82 -13.53 7.42
N VAL A 35 16.35 -12.40 6.97
CA VAL A 35 16.96 -12.26 5.66
C VAL A 35 18.40 -11.79 5.78
N ASP A 36 19.31 -12.56 5.20
CA ASP A 36 20.66 -12.10 4.90
C ASP A 36 20.69 -11.76 3.40
N ALA A 37 21.20 -10.58 3.03
CA ALA A 37 21.20 -10.16 1.64
C ALA A 37 22.43 -9.31 1.27
N VAL A 38 22.77 -9.35 -0.02
CA VAL A 38 23.67 -8.38 -0.64
C VAL A 38 22.82 -7.54 -1.59
N VAL A 39 22.74 -6.25 -1.32
CA VAL A 39 21.96 -5.29 -2.11
C VAL A 39 22.89 -4.32 -2.80
N GLU A 40 22.70 -4.14 -4.09
CA GLU A 40 23.33 -3.10 -4.88
C GLU A 40 22.33 -1.95 -5.11
N ILE A 41 22.77 -0.72 -4.88
CA ILE A 41 22.03 0.49 -5.25
C ILE A 41 22.90 1.35 -6.16
N ALA A 42 22.41 1.62 -7.35
CA ALA A 42 23.04 2.48 -8.34
C ALA A 42 22.14 3.71 -8.59
N CYS A 43 22.73 4.90 -8.60
CA CYS A 43 22.07 6.14 -8.98
C CYS A 43 22.79 6.74 -10.19
N GLU A 44 22.03 7.15 -11.20
CA GLU A 44 22.58 7.72 -12.43
C GLU A 44 23.18 9.12 -12.19
N GLU A 45 24.27 9.42 -12.91
CA GLU A 45 24.91 10.74 -12.85
C GLU A 45 24.11 11.74 -13.70
N ARG A 46 23.69 12.85 -13.07
CA ARG A 46 22.96 13.92 -13.74
C ARG A 46 23.61 15.27 -13.46
N GLU A 47 23.59 16.15 -14.46
CA GLU A 47 24.02 17.55 -14.32
C GLU A 47 22.99 18.39 -13.53
N PHE A 48 21.72 17.98 -13.54
CA PHE A 48 20.59 18.66 -12.92
C PHE A 48 19.81 17.71 -12.02
N GLU A 49 19.25 18.20 -10.92
CA GLU A 49 18.33 17.40 -10.10
C GLU A 49 17.10 16.99 -10.95
N PRO A 50 16.60 15.76 -10.79
CA PRO A 50 15.42 15.30 -11.50
C PRO A 50 14.19 16.10 -11.04
N GLU A 51 13.31 16.43 -11.97
CA GLU A 51 12.04 17.11 -11.69
C GLU A 51 11.00 16.11 -11.17
N LEU A 52 11.25 15.56 -10.00
CA LEU A 52 10.27 14.75 -9.27
C LEU A 52 9.34 15.68 -8.51
N GLU A 53 8.39 16.30 -9.23
CA GLU A 53 7.38 17.19 -8.63
C GLU A 53 6.38 16.43 -7.76
N GLY A 54 5.89 17.07 -6.70
CA GLY A 54 4.75 16.61 -5.92
C GLY A 54 3.95 17.79 -5.42
N ARG A 55 2.65 17.60 -5.15
CA ARG A 55 1.76 18.65 -4.63
C ARG A 55 2.31 19.34 -3.36
N PHE A 56 3.23 18.69 -2.64
CA PHE A 56 3.88 19.18 -1.42
C PHE A 56 5.40 19.33 -1.53
N GLY A 57 5.99 19.06 -2.70
CA GLY A 57 7.42 19.27 -2.92
C GLY A 57 7.72 20.77 -3.07
N ALA A 58 8.63 21.30 -2.25
CA ALA A 58 9.13 22.66 -2.43
C ALA A 58 9.83 22.74 -3.79
N GLY A 59 9.17 23.40 -4.74
CA GLY A 59 9.64 23.57 -6.10
C GLY A 59 11.05 24.15 -6.14
N THR A 60 12.00 23.33 -6.57
CA THR A 60 13.15 23.80 -7.33
C THR A 60 13.28 22.88 -8.54
N THR A 61 12.55 23.22 -9.59
CA THR A 61 12.78 22.72 -10.95
C THR A 61 14.27 22.81 -11.29
N GLY A 62 14.86 21.68 -11.69
CA GLY A 62 16.09 21.62 -12.49
C GLY A 62 17.28 22.45 -12.01
N GLY A 63 17.50 22.54 -10.69
CA GLY A 63 18.72 23.14 -10.15
C GLY A 63 19.97 22.31 -10.51
N PRO A 64 21.18 22.89 -10.48
CA PRO A 64 22.41 22.10 -10.60
C PRO A 64 22.38 20.98 -9.57
N ALA A 65 22.65 19.75 -9.98
CA ALA A 65 22.66 18.61 -9.06
C ALA A 65 23.61 18.93 -7.90
N SER A 66 23.06 18.99 -6.68
CA SER A 66 23.90 19.06 -5.49
C SER A 66 24.71 17.76 -5.42
N ARG A 67 25.89 17.76 -4.77
CA ARG A 67 26.80 16.61 -4.71
C ARG A 67 26.15 15.41 -3.99
N ARG A 68 25.17 14.73 -4.60
CA ARG A 68 24.72 13.41 -4.20
C ARG A 68 25.89 12.45 -4.38
N PRO A 69 26.17 11.55 -3.43
CA PRO A 69 27.31 10.65 -3.57
C PRO A 69 27.01 9.68 -4.72
N ARG A 70 27.77 9.87 -5.79
CA ARG A 70 27.72 9.14 -7.07
C ARG A 70 28.02 7.66 -6.90
N GLY A 71 27.50 6.86 -7.82
CA GLY A 71 27.98 5.52 -8.07
C GLY A 71 27.24 4.42 -7.33
N THR A 72 27.62 3.20 -7.70
CA THR A 72 27.10 1.96 -7.13
C THR A 72 27.55 1.78 -5.69
N ARG A 73 26.61 1.48 -4.80
CA ARG A 73 26.87 1.10 -3.41
C ARG A 73 26.37 -0.30 -3.17
N THR A 74 27.19 -1.09 -2.49
CA THR A 74 26.82 -2.45 -2.08
C THR A 74 26.63 -2.47 -0.57
N PHE A 75 25.50 -3.00 -0.13
CA PHE A 75 25.14 -3.17 1.27
C PHE A 75 25.11 -4.66 1.57
N ARG A 76 25.82 -5.08 2.62
CA ARG A 76 25.66 -6.40 3.19
C ARG A 76 24.74 -6.28 4.40
N LEU A 77 23.63 -6.99 4.34
CA LEU A 77 22.57 -6.97 5.33
C LEU A 77 22.51 -8.35 5.98
N ASP A 78 22.53 -8.38 7.31
CA ASP A 78 22.50 -9.62 8.08
C ASP A 78 21.27 -9.58 9.01
N GLY A 79 20.41 -10.60 8.92
CA GLY A 79 19.26 -10.78 9.82
C GLY A 79 18.14 -9.74 9.70
N VAL A 80 17.95 -9.13 8.53
CA VAL A 80 16.83 -8.20 8.26
C VAL A 80 15.50 -8.91 8.45
N SER A 81 14.54 -8.24 9.10
CA SER A 81 13.16 -8.72 9.27
C SER A 81 12.20 -7.70 8.68
N PRO A 82 11.36 -8.09 7.70
CA PRO A 82 10.28 -7.24 7.20
C PRO A 82 9.37 -6.71 8.32
N ALA A 83 9.10 -7.51 9.36
CA ALA A 83 8.32 -7.03 10.50
C ALA A 83 9.04 -5.89 11.25
N LEU A 84 10.33 -6.03 11.54
CA LEU A 84 11.11 -4.97 12.19
C LEU A 84 11.22 -3.72 11.32
N LEU A 85 11.42 -3.86 10.00
CA LEU A 85 11.44 -2.72 9.08
C LEU A 85 10.15 -1.89 9.14
N ARG A 86 9.01 -2.55 9.37
CA ARG A 86 7.70 -1.89 9.53
C ARG A 86 7.53 -1.25 10.90
N GLU A 87 8.10 -1.84 11.95
CA GLU A 87 8.07 -1.29 13.30
C GLU A 87 8.97 -0.06 13.45
N GLU A 88 10.05 0.02 12.68
CA GLU A 88 10.97 1.16 12.65
C GLU A 88 10.61 2.20 11.58
N ASP A 89 9.71 1.84 10.67
CA ASP A 89 9.40 2.55 9.41
C ASP A 89 10.67 3.02 8.68
N SER A 90 11.55 2.06 8.40
CA SER A 90 12.88 2.32 7.83
C SER A 90 12.80 3.13 6.52
N ASP A 91 13.53 4.23 6.46
CA ASP A 91 13.69 5.11 5.29
C ASP A 91 14.88 4.71 4.40
N GLU A 92 15.55 3.61 4.75
CA GLU A 92 16.67 3.09 3.98
C GLU A 92 16.21 2.71 2.56
N PRO A 93 16.96 3.11 1.52
CA PRO A 93 16.53 2.90 0.13
C PRO A 93 16.43 1.42 -0.25
N TRP A 94 17.13 0.51 0.43
CA TRP A 94 16.99 -0.93 0.19
C TRP A 94 15.77 -1.55 0.90
N ALA A 95 15.15 -0.87 1.87
CA ALA A 95 14.07 -1.44 2.69
C ALA A 95 12.85 -1.83 1.85
N VAL A 96 12.57 -1.11 0.75
CA VAL A 96 11.48 -1.43 -0.19
C VAL A 96 11.59 -2.83 -0.78
N LEU A 97 12.80 -3.39 -0.88
CA LEU A 97 13.03 -4.71 -1.44
C LEU A 97 12.49 -5.81 -0.53
N PHE A 98 12.47 -5.58 0.79
CA PHE A 98 12.06 -6.56 1.80
C PHE A 98 10.72 -6.22 2.47
N ASP A 99 10.26 -4.98 2.38
CA ASP A 99 8.92 -4.56 2.78
C ASP A 99 8.19 -3.82 1.64
N PRO A 100 7.83 -4.53 0.55
CA PRO A 100 7.28 -3.89 -0.63
C PRO A 100 5.83 -3.43 -0.48
N ALA A 101 5.12 -3.90 0.55
CA ALA A 101 3.77 -3.45 0.86
C ALA A 101 3.67 -1.92 1.06
N ARG A 102 4.77 -1.26 1.46
CA ARG A 102 4.84 0.20 1.58
C ARG A 102 4.49 0.94 0.29
N LEU A 103 4.77 0.32 -0.87
CA LEU A 103 4.51 0.93 -2.18
C LEU A 103 3.02 1.07 -2.46
N ILE A 104 2.17 0.20 -1.88
CA ILE A 104 0.76 0.06 -2.27
C ILE A 104 -0.01 1.39 -2.18
N ARG A 105 0.20 2.22 -1.14
CA ARG A 105 -0.48 3.54 -1.05
C ARG A 105 -0.14 4.44 -2.23
N GLY A 106 1.11 4.41 -2.65
CA GLY A 106 1.67 5.31 -3.65
C GLY A 106 1.33 4.88 -5.07
N ILE A 107 0.82 3.68 -5.30
CA ILE A 107 0.47 3.21 -6.64
C ILE A 107 -0.81 3.92 -7.09
N GLY A 108 -0.71 4.67 -8.18
CA GLY A 108 -1.85 5.25 -8.88
C GLY A 108 -2.37 4.34 -10.00
N ALA A 109 -1.47 3.67 -10.70
CA ALA A 109 -1.81 2.69 -11.71
C ALA A 109 -0.72 1.64 -11.87
N VAL A 110 -1.11 0.46 -12.33
CA VAL A 110 -0.21 -0.56 -12.88
C VAL A 110 -0.39 -0.55 -14.39
N THR A 111 0.64 -0.11 -15.13
CA THR A 111 0.55 0.05 -16.59
C THR A 111 1.02 -1.18 -17.35
N ARG A 112 1.79 -2.05 -16.68
CA ARG A 112 2.29 -3.30 -17.24
C ARG A 112 2.51 -4.31 -16.12
N ALA A 113 2.18 -5.56 -16.39
CA ALA A 113 2.41 -6.70 -15.51
C ALA A 113 2.77 -7.89 -16.38
N GLU A 114 3.92 -8.51 -16.12
CA GLU A 114 4.44 -9.60 -16.93
C GLU A 114 5.10 -10.69 -16.09
N ARG A 115 4.92 -11.93 -16.52
CA ARG A 115 5.56 -13.08 -15.90
C ARG A 115 6.91 -13.34 -16.55
N GLY A 116 7.98 -13.19 -15.77
CA GLY A 116 9.33 -13.58 -16.14
C GLY A 116 9.67 -15.01 -15.66
N LYS A 117 10.88 -15.44 -15.99
CA LYS A 117 11.42 -16.69 -15.46
C LYS A 117 11.80 -16.49 -13.99
N GLY A 118 10.91 -16.90 -13.09
CA GLY A 118 11.14 -16.84 -11.64
C GLY A 118 10.80 -15.50 -10.99
N TYR A 119 10.20 -14.56 -11.73
CA TYR A 119 9.74 -13.27 -11.20
C TYR A 119 8.44 -12.81 -11.87
N VAL A 120 7.76 -11.86 -11.25
CA VAL A 120 6.70 -11.04 -11.85
C VAL A 120 7.20 -9.61 -11.91
N GLU A 121 7.17 -9.00 -13.09
CA GLU A 121 7.56 -7.60 -13.29
C GLU A 121 6.31 -6.73 -13.32
N LEU A 122 6.33 -5.61 -12.59
CA LEU A 122 5.28 -4.60 -12.61
C LEU A 122 5.87 -3.24 -12.98
N ALA A 123 5.18 -2.51 -13.86
CA ALA A 123 5.41 -1.09 -14.08
C ALA A 123 4.33 -0.28 -13.35
N LEU A 124 4.76 0.52 -12.39
CA LEU A 124 3.92 1.28 -11.47
C LEU A 124 4.02 2.77 -11.79
N VAL A 125 2.90 3.46 -11.76
CA VAL A 125 2.83 4.92 -11.86
C VAL A 125 2.42 5.48 -10.50
N PRO A 126 3.11 6.50 -9.97
CA PRO A 126 2.77 7.07 -8.68
C PRO A 126 1.39 7.76 -8.70
N HIS A 127 0.64 7.67 -7.61
CA HIS A 127 -0.61 8.38 -7.44
C HIS A 127 -0.33 9.84 -7.09
N PRO A 128 -0.87 10.84 -7.81
CA PRO A 128 -0.51 12.25 -7.61
C PRO A 128 -0.82 12.81 -6.22
N LEU A 129 -1.77 12.20 -5.50
CA LEU A 129 -2.23 12.63 -4.18
C LEU A 129 -1.86 11.70 -3.03
N PHE A 130 -1.48 10.45 -3.32
CA PHE A 130 -1.23 9.42 -2.31
C PHE A 130 0.21 8.90 -2.32
N ALA A 131 0.96 9.18 -3.38
CA ALA A 131 2.40 8.99 -3.38
C ALA A 131 3.05 9.95 -2.38
N ASP A 132 3.90 9.40 -1.53
CA ASP A 132 4.65 10.16 -0.55
C ASP A 132 5.76 10.95 -1.26
N PRO A 133 5.80 12.28 -1.13
CA PRO A 133 6.87 13.10 -1.71
C PRO A 133 8.28 12.72 -1.23
N ALA A 134 8.40 12.10 -0.05
CA ALA A 134 9.66 11.65 0.50
C ALA A 134 10.01 10.19 0.15
N ASP A 135 9.12 9.46 -0.54
CA ASP A 135 9.43 8.08 -0.93
C ASP A 135 10.51 8.04 -2.02
N ALA A 136 11.55 7.25 -1.77
CA ALA A 136 12.71 7.17 -2.65
C ALA A 136 12.42 6.44 -3.98
N TRP A 137 11.33 5.68 -4.07
CA TRP A 137 11.05 4.77 -5.19
C TRP A 137 9.77 5.08 -5.93
N LEU A 138 8.76 5.65 -5.28
CA LEU A 138 7.49 6.00 -5.91
C LEU A 138 7.01 7.42 -5.54
N PRO A 139 7.85 8.46 -5.69
CA PRO A 139 7.42 9.84 -5.45
C PRO A 139 6.43 10.30 -6.56
N PRO A 140 5.53 11.25 -6.28
CA PRO A 140 4.47 11.72 -7.19
C PRO A 140 4.96 12.19 -8.57
N GLY A 141 6.22 12.63 -8.68
CA GLY A 141 6.79 13.15 -9.93
C GLY A 141 7.55 12.12 -10.75
N ALA A 142 7.65 10.88 -10.27
CA ALA A 142 8.27 9.80 -11.02
C ALA A 142 7.46 9.49 -12.28
N ARG A 143 8.14 9.18 -13.39
CA ARG A 143 7.46 8.65 -14.59
C ARG A 143 6.98 7.23 -14.39
N GLY A 144 7.72 6.47 -13.60
CA GLY A 144 7.27 5.19 -13.12
C GLY A 144 8.33 4.48 -12.31
N LEU A 145 7.93 3.37 -11.73
CA LEU A 145 8.78 2.45 -11.00
C LEU A 145 8.58 1.06 -11.61
N VAL A 146 9.65 0.43 -12.05
CA VAL A 146 9.64 -0.97 -12.48
C VAL A 146 10.15 -1.84 -11.35
N VAL A 147 9.35 -2.79 -10.88
CA VAL A 147 9.75 -3.73 -9.81
C VAL A 147 9.71 -5.17 -10.31
N ARG A 148 10.60 -6.00 -9.78
CA ARG A 148 10.60 -7.45 -10.03
C ARG A 148 10.38 -8.21 -8.74
N LEU A 149 9.18 -8.75 -8.61
CA LEU A 149 8.68 -9.50 -7.47
C LEU A 149 9.03 -10.99 -7.57
N ASP A 150 9.60 -11.56 -6.51
CA ASP A 150 9.70 -13.01 -6.34
C ASP A 150 8.34 -13.59 -5.93
N PRO A 151 7.74 -14.51 -6.70
CA PRO A 151 6.41 -15.04 -6.39
C PRO A 151 6.31 -15.83 -5.08
N GLY A 152 7.41 -16.46 -4.66
CA GLY A 152 7.46 -17.29 -3.47
C GLY A 152 7.57 -16.46 -2.20
N THR A 153 8.55 -15.55 -2.15
CA THR A 153 8.84 -14.75 -0.95
C THR A 153 8.09 -13.43 -0.90
N GLY A 154 7.63 -12.92 -2.04
CA GLY A 154 7.00 -11.61 -2.15
C GLY A 154 7.99 -10.45 -2.04
N PHE A 155 9.29 -10.72 -1.89
CA PHE A 155 10.33 -9.69 -1.91
C PHE A 155 10.60 -9.20 -3.33
N LEU A 156 11.13 -7.99 -3.45
CA LEU A 156 11.59 -7.48 -4.73
C LEU A 156 13.04 -7.88 -4.94
N SER A 157 13.29 -8.56 -6.05
CA SER A 157 14.64 -8.79 -6.57
C SER A 157 15.26 -7.52 -7.17
N SER A 158 14.42 -6.59 -7.64
CA SER A 158 14.86 -5.26 -8.07
C SER A 158 13.74 -4.22 -8.05
N ALA A 159 14.15 -2.96 -7.94
CA ALA A 159 13.32 -1.78 -8.10
C ALA A 159 14.10 -0.75 -8.94
N THR A 160 13.50 -0.21 -10.00
CA THR A 160 14.11 0.78 -10.89
C THR A 160 13.17 1.96 -11.05
N LEU A 161 13.55 3.10 -10.47
CA LEU A 161 12.85 4.36 -10.59
C LEU A 161 13.21 5.03 -11.92
N HIS A 162 12.22 5.51 -12.65
CA HIS A 162 12.37 6.22 -13.92
C HIS A 162 11.88 7.66 -13.82
N ASP A 163 12.65 8.57 -14.43
CA ASP A 163 12.23 9.94 -14.73
C ASP A 163 12.03 10.12 -16.25
N ASP A 164 11.96 11.36 -16.71
CA ASP A 164 11.80 11.71 -18.13
C ASP A 164 13.00 11.37 -19.03
N ARG A 165 14.15 11.01 -18.46
CA ARG A 165 15.43 10.90 -19.16
C ARG A 165 16.10 9.53 -18.94
N ASP A 166 15.35 8.45 -18.74
CA ASP A 166 15.81 7.07 -18.46
C ASP A 166 15.88 6.72 -16.94
N PRO A 167 16.37 5.53 -16.51
CA PRO A 167 16.46 5.19 -15.09
C PRO A 167 17.16 6.28 -14.28
N LEU A 168 16.66 6.56 -13.08
CA LEU A 168 17.23 7.51 -12.14
C LEU A 168 17.96 6.78 -11.01
N ALA A 169 17.36 5.70 -10.49
CA ALA A 169 17.92 4.87 -9.45
C ALA A 169 17.50 3.41 -9.65
N THR A 170 18.40 2.48 -9.34
CA THR A 170 18.14 1.04 -9.35
C THR A 170 18.62 0.44 -8.03
N ALA A 171 17.79 -0.37 -7.40
CA ALA A 171 18.18 -1.25 -6.31
C ALA A 171 17.94 -2.70 -6.73
N ARG A 172 18.87 -3.57 -6.38
CA ARG A 172 18.86 -4.98 -6.80
C ARG A 172 19.41 -5.86 -5.69
N VAL A 173 18.79 -7.02 -5.50
CA VAL A 173 19.30 -8.08 -4.64
C VAL A 173 20.21 -8.99 -5.47
N ASP A 174 21.49 -9.07 -5.11
CA ASP A 174 22.46 -9.95 -5.76
C ASP A 174 22.52 -11.33 -5.10
N GLU A 175 22.45 -11.35 -3.77
CA GLU A 175 22.43 -12.56 -2.97
C GLU A 175 21.29 -12.46 -1.96
N LEU A 176 20.55 -13.56 -1.78
CA LEU A 176 19.43 -13.63 -0.84
C LEU A 176 19.44 -14.97 -0.10
N GLY A 177 19.58 -14.90 1.22
CA GLY A 177 19.39 -16.02 2.14
C GLY A 177 18.16 -15.78 3.03
N VAL A 178 17.12 -16.59 2.87
CA VAL A 178 15.89 -16.50 3.68
C VAL A 178 15.89 -17.60 4.74
N ARG A 179 15.62 -17.23 5.98
CA ARG A 179 15.55 -18.11 7.16
C ARG A 179 14.30 -17.77 7.99
N ASP A 180 13.89 -18.70 8.85
CA ASP A 180 12.85 -18.48 9.87
C ASP A 180 11.56 -17.85 9.33
N VAL A 181 10.99 -18.44 8.27
CA VAL A 181 9.76 -17.94 7.63
C VAL A 181 8.56 -18.16 8.54
N LEU A 182 7.91 -17.07 8.92
CA LEU A 182 6.64 -17.01 9.61
C LEU A 182 5.60 -16.46 8.64
N SER A 183 4.51 -17.21 8.42
CA SER A 183 3.42 -16.78 7.56
C SER A 183 2.08 -17.12 8.20
N SER A 184 1.17 -16.15 8.21
CA SER A 184 -0.25 -16.38 8.49
C SER A 184 -1.01 -16.27 7.18
N ALA A 185 -1.30 -17.41 6.54
CA ALA A 185 -2.03 -17.45 5.28
C ALA A 185 -3.41 -16.78 5.39
N GLU A 186 -4.10 -16.93 6.54
CA GLU A 186 -5.41 -16.31 6.79
C GLU A 186 -5.31 -14.78 6.81
N ALA A 187 -4.36 -14.22 7.57
CA ALA A 187 -4.13 -12.78 7.61
C ALA A 187 -3.69 -12.26 6.24
N GLY A 188 -2.81 -13.02 5.58
CA GLY A 188 -2.35 -12.78 4.23
C GLY A 188 -3.50 -12.67 3.23
N TRP A 189 -4.48 -13.57 3.28
CA TRP A 189 -5.66 -13.54 2.40
C TRP A 189 -6.46 -12.25 2.55
N VAL A 190 -6.67 -11.78 3.78
CA VAL A 190 -7.44 -10.56 4.05
C VAL A 190 -6.73 -9.34 3.47
N VAL A 191 -5.43 -9.15 3.76
CA VAL A 191 -4.68 -8.00 3.22
C VAL A 191 -4.47 -8.10 1.70
N ALA A 192 -4.30 -9.31 1.17
CA ALA A 192 -4.24 -9.56 -0.27
C ALA A 192 -5.53 -9.14 -0.97
N ARG A 193 -6.69 -9.40 -0.34
CA ARG A 193 -8.00 -8.99 -0.86
C ARG A 193 -8.17 -7.47 -0.78
N MET A 194 -7.77 -6.85 0.33
CA MET A 194 -7.77 -5.38 0.50
C MET A 194 -6.96 -4.71 -0.62
N ALA A 195 -5.76 -5.20 -0.93
CA ALA A 195 -4.90 -4.60 -1.96
C ALA A 195 -5.47 -4.66 -3.38
N ARG A 196 -6.21 -5.72 -3.73
CA ARG A 196 -6.87 -5.85 -5.05
C ARG A 196 -7.88 -4.74 -5.34
N THR A 197 -8.41 -4.09 -4.30
CA THR A 197 -9.36 -2.97 -4.46
C THR A 197 -8.77 -1.78 -5.20
N LEU A 198 -7.43 -1.72 -5.34
CA LEU A 198 -6.74 -0.70 -6.12
C LEU A 198 -7.03 -0.78 -7.62
N VAL A 199 -7.25 -1.98 -8.15
CA VAL A 199 -7.38 -2.22 -9.61
C VAL A 199 -8.73 -2.79 -10.02
N GLU A 200 -9.52 -3.28 -9.06
CA GLU A 200 -10.82 -3.89 -9.34
C GLU A 200 -11.95 -2.85 -9.34
N PRO A 201 -12.57 -2.55 -10.50
CA PRO A 201 -13.67 -1.61 -10.58
C PRO A 201 -14.90 -2.16 -9.85
N VAL A 202 -15.55 -1.32 -9.05
CA VAL A 202 -16.74 -1.70 -8.29
C VAL A 202 -17.66 -0.50 -8.06
N ARG A 203 -18.96 -0.66 -8.35
CA ARG A 203 -19.99 0.35 -8.09
C ARG A 203 -21.09 -0.21 -7.20
N LEU A 204 -21.20 0.31 -5.98
CA LEU A 204 -22.09 -0.24 -4.96
C LEU A 204 -22.97 0.83 -4.32
N THR A 205 -23.97 0.37 -3.59
CA THR A 205 -24.80 1.15 -2.67
C THR A 205 -24.68 0.53 -1.29
N ALA A 206 -24.48 1.34 -0.26
CA ALA A 206 -24.31 0.84 1.10
C ALA A 206 -25.00 1.73 2.14
N ASP A 207 -25.55 1.09 3.16
CA ASP A 207 -25.96 1.76 4.39
C ASP A 207 -24.86 1.57 5.43
N VAL A 208 -24.42 2.66 6.07
CA VAL A 208 -23.29 2.66 6.99
C VAL A 208 -23.71 3.25 8.32
N ALA A 209 -23.55 2.45 9.38
CA ALA A 209 -23.66 2.90 10.76
C ALA A 209 -22.29 3.44 11.21
N VAL A 210 -22.25 4.75 11.52
CA VAL A 210 -21.11 5.40 12.19
C VAL A 210 -21.39 5.35 13.68
N GLU A 211 -20.78 4.41 14.39
CA GLU A 211 -21.13 4.11 15.78
C GLU A 211 -20.21 4.80 16.79
N ALA A 212 -18.95 5.01 16.42
CA ALA A 212 -17.99 5.78 17.19
C ALA A 212 -17.13 6.58 16.19
N ASP A 213 -17.33 7.88 16.11
CA ASP A 213 -16.47 8.78 15.34
C ASP A 213 -16.55 10.18 15.96
N PRO A 214 -15.42 10.78 16.39
CA PRO A 214 -15.43 12.10 16.98
C PRO A 214 -15.80 13.21 15.98
N HIS A 215 -15.81 12.92 14.66
CA HIS A 215 -16.12 13.88 13.62
C HIS A 215 -17.35 13.44 12.81
N GLU A 216 -18.38 14.30 12.73
CA GLU A 216 -19.59 14.04 11.93
C GLU A 216 -19.61 14.81 10.60
N ASP A 217 -18.58 15.62 10.31
CA ASP A 217 -18.49 16.29 9.01
C ASP A 217 -18.14 15.28 7.91
N LEU A 218 -18.93 15.31 6.84
CA LEU A 218 -18.82 14.43 5.69
C LEU A 218 -18.51 15.22 4.41
N ALA A 219 -17.82 16.35 4.53
CA ALA A 219 -17.28 17.09 3.41
C ALA A 219 -16.33 16.21 2.58
N PHE A 220 -16.71 15.95 1.33
CA PHE A 220 -16.01 15.02 0.47
C PHE A 220 -15.61 15.70 -0.85
N THR A 221 -14.32 15.59 -1.19
CA THR A 221 -13.80 16.00 -2.50
C THR A 221 -13.20 14.77 -3.18
N GLY A 222 -14.02 14.11 -3.99
CA GLY A 222 -13.64 12.90 -4.71
C GLY A 222 -12.63 13.14 -5.82
N GLY A 223 -11.84 12.11 -6.13
CA GLY A 223 -10.99 12.02 -7.32
C GLY A 223 -11.58 11.07 -8.37
N PRO A 224 -11.04 11.08 -9.60
CA PRO A 224 -11.38 10.08 -10.61
C PRO A 224 -11.02 8.69 -10.07
N SER A 225 -12.01 7.79 -10.01
CA SER A 225 -11.81 6.44 -9.49
C SER A 225 -12.65 5.43 -10.26
N ALA A 226 -12.10 4.23 -10.43
CA ALA A 226 -12.83 3.08 -10.96
C ALA A 226 -13.86 2.54 -9.95
N ARG A 227 -13.80 2.99 -8.69
CA ARG A 227 -14.73 2.65 -7.61
C ARG A 227 -15.55 3.85 -7.17
N SER A 228 -16.85 3.66 -7.04
CA SER A 228 -17.77 4.70 -6.56
C SER A 228 -18.97 4.10 -5.84
N TRP A 229 -19.29 4.59 -4.66
CA TRP A 229 -20.42 4.13 -3.88
C TRP A 229 -21.35 5.25 -3.48
N THR A 230 -22.63 4.94 -3.39
CA THR A 230 -23.61 5.77 -2.70
C THR A 230 -23.76 5.27 -1.28
N VAL A 231 -23.48 6.14 -0.30
CA VAL A 231 -23.47 5.83 1.13
C VAL A 231 -24.58 6.59 1.83
N SER A 232 -25.42 5.88 2.58
CA SER A 232 -26.33 6.48 3.56
C SER A 232 -25.68 6.43 4.94
N ALA A 233 -25.38 7.59 5.54
CA ALA A 233 -24.81 7.70 6.89
C ALA A 233 -25.50 8.83 7.65
N GLY A 234 -26.01 8.54 8.86
CA GLY A 234 -26.68 9.56 9.69
C GLY A 234 -27.88 10.25 9.01
N GLY A 235 -28.58 9.55 8.11
CA GLY A 235 -29.70 10.11 7.33
C GLY A 235 -29.29 11.00 6.15
N ARG A 236 -27.99 11.11 5.86
CA ARG A 236 -27.44 11.83 4.70
C ARG A 236 -27.00 10.83 3.64
N GLU A 237 -27.27 11.15 2.39
CA GLU A 237 -26.75 10.40 1.24
C GLU A 237 -25.52 11.10 0.68
N LEU A 238 -24.46 10.34 0.41
CA LEU A 238 -23.18 10.82 -0.11
C LEU A 238 -22.73 9.95 -1.27
N THR A 239 -22.13 10.57 -2.28
CA THR A 239 -21.39 9.83 -3.31
C THR A 239 -19.91 9.85 -2.96
N VAL A 240 -19.35 8.68 -2.66
CA VAL A 240 -17.96 8.48 -2.25
C VAL A 240 -17.23 7.73 -3.36
N THR A 241 -16.01 8.13 -3.67
CA THR A 241 -15.11 7.46 -4.63
C THR A 241 -13.96 6.78 -3.90
N GLY A 242 -13.34 5.78 -4.53
CA GLY A 242 -12.16 5.10 -3.95
C GLY A 242 -10.92 6.00 -3.82
N ASP A 243 -10.87 7.07 -4.60
CA ASP A 243 -9.83 8.10 -4.55
C ASP A 243 -10.43 9.42 -4.07
N TYR A 244 -9.67 10.16 -3.26
CA TYR A 244 -10.08 11.43 -2.68
C TYR A 244 -8.89 12.38 -2.53
N ALA A 245 -9.17 13.67 -2.37
CA ALA A 245 -8.14 14.66 -2.07
C ALA A 245 -7.93 14.78 -0.55
N PRO A 246 -6.83 14.27 0.02
CA PRO A 246 -6.68 14.13 1.47
C PRO A 246 -6.70 15.45 2.23
N ASP A 247 -6.22 16.56 1.65
CA ASP A 247 -6.13 17.85 2.36
C ASP A 247 -7.45 18.61 2.48
N VAL A 248 -8.46 18.20 1.71
CA VAL A 248 -9.75 18.90 1.61
C VAL A 248 -10.94 17.97 1.82
N THR A 249 -10.67 16.70 2.14
CA THR A 249 -11.67 15.71 2.52
C THR A 249 -11.67 15.60 4.04
N SER A 250 -12.85 15.64 4.66
CA SER A 250 -12.94 15.48 6.11
C SER A 250 -12.45 14.07 6.53
N PRO A 251 -11.88 13.90 7.73
CA PRO A 251 -11.41 12.59 8.18
C PRO A 251 -12.47 11.48 8.13
N SER A 252 -13.72 11.80 8.45
CA SER A 252 -14.82 10.82 8.43
C SER A 252 -15.22 10.43 7.01
N ALA A 253 -15.21 11.37 6.05
CA ALA A 253 -15.44 11.07 4.66
C ALA A 253 -14.25 10.29 4.03
N ALA A 254 -13.02 10.58 4.45
CA ALA A 254 -11.84 9.83 4.06
C ALA A 254 -11.89 8.39 4.58
N ARG A 255 -12.33 8.17 5.83
CA ARG A 255 -12.58 6.82 6.37
C ARG A 255 -13.61 6.05 5.53
N LEU A 256 -14.70 6.69 5.11
CA LEU A 256 -15.67 6.07 4.21
C LEU A 256 -15.04 5.69 2.87
N ALA A 257 -14.22 6.56 2.26
CA ALA A 257 -13.51 6.26 1.02
C ALA A 257 -12.51 5.09 1.19
N GLU A 258 -11.85 5.00 2.33
CA GLU A 258 -10.94 3.89 2.65
C GLU A 258 -11.67 2.57 2.94
N LEU A 259 -12.95 2.58 3.32
CA LEU A 259 -13.78 1.35 3.31
C LEU A 259 -13.94 0.80 1.89
N LEU A 260 -14.08 1.69 0.89
CA LEU A 260 -14.20 1.34 -0.53
C LEU A 260 -12.87 0.86 -1.10
N ALA A 261 -11.75 1.52 -0.79
CA ALA A 261 -10.45 1.23 -1.38
C ALA A 261 -9.40 0.97 -0.28
N PRO A 262 -9.56 -0.12 0.50
CA PRO A 262 -8.68 -0.42 1.63
C PRO A 262 -7.24 -0.76 1.24
N ALA A 263 -6.92 -0.88 -0.05
CA ALA A 263 -5.57 -1.10 -0.53
C ALA A 263 -4.58 -0.10 0.09
N ARG A 264 -4.98 1.17 0.21
CA ARG A 264 -4.11 2.22 0.78
C ARG A 264 -3.84 2.05 2.25
N ILE A 265 -4.78 1.45 3.00
CA ILE A 265 -4.60 1.14 4.42
C ILE A 265 -3.47 0.13 4.62
N VAL A 266 -3.32 -0.85 3.71
CA VAL A 266 -2.36 -1.98 3.84
C VAL A 266 -0.94 -1.50 4.11
N SER A 267 -0.49 -0.44 3.43
CA SER A 267 0.86 0.10 3.61
C SER A 267 1.11 0.76 4.97
N HIS A 268 0.07 1.02 5.76
CA HIS A 268 0.16 1.59 7.11
C HIS A 268 0.09 0.53 8.20
N LEU A 269 -0.15 -0.73 7.85
CA LEU A 269 -0.31 -1.80 8.83
C LEU A 269 1.04 -2.37 9.26
N ALA A 270 1.11 -2.71 10.54
CA ALA A 270 2.17 -3.48 11.17
C ALA A 270 1.55 -4.61 12.01
N ARG A 271 2.33 -5.67 12.31
CA ARG A 271 1.91 -6.78 13.20
C ARG A 271 0.53 -7.36 12.85
N VAL A 272 0.27 -7.63 11.57
CA VAL A 272 -1.03 -8.12 11.12
C VAL A 272 -1.24 -9.56 11.58
N THR A 273 -2.37 -9.81 12.23
CA THR A 273 -2.77 -11.11 12.75
C THR A 273 -4.19 -11.45 12.30
N ALA A 274 -4.45 -12.72 12.03
CA ALA A 274 -5.78 -13.20 11.67
C ALA A 274 -6.66 -13.29 12.92
N VAL A 275 -7.89 -12.79 12.79
CA VAL A 275 -8.97 -13.01 13.76
C VAL A 275 -9.93 -14.08 13.22
N SER A 276 -10.13 -14.09 11.91
CA SER A 276 -10.89 -15.08 11.16
C SER A 276 -10.40 -15.10 9.71
N ALA A 277 -10.99 -15.95 8.86
CA ALA A 277 -10.71 -16.00 7.43
C ALA A 277 -11.03 -14.68 6.68
N THR A 278 -11.79 -13.76 7.27
CA THR A 278 -12.18 -12.47 6.67
C THR A 278 -11.79 -11.27 7.51
N SER A 279 -11.13 -11.49 8.65
CA SER A 279 -10.89 -10.44 9.63
C SER A 279 -9.47 -10.46 10.13
N VAL A 280 -8.88 -9.27 10.24
CA VAL A 280 -7.53 -9.08 10.78
C VAL A 280 -7.53 -8.04 11.88
N ARG A 281 -6.53 -8.16 12.76
CA ARG A 281 -6.12 -7.14 13.69
C ARG A 281 -4.70 -6.72 13.35
N ALA A 282 -4.41 -5.43 13.41
CA ALA A 282 -3.13 -4.87 13.04
C ALA A 282 -2.77 -3.68 13.94
N GLY A 283 -1.49 -3.53 14.24
CA GLY A 283 -0.95 -2.25 14.69
C GLY A 283 -0.74 -1.31 13.52
N VAL A 284 -0.38 -0.07 13.83
CA VAL A 284 -0.10 0.98 12.84
C VAL A 284 1.41 1.24 12.80
N ARG A 285 1.95 1.46 11.60
CA ARG A 285 3.36 1.87 11.43
C ARG A 285 3.63 3.22 12.07
N PRO A 286 4.86 3.50 12.51
CA PRO A 286 5.23 4.81 13.01
C PRO A 286 4.88 5.96 12.06
N LEU A 287 4.59 7.12 12.66
CA LEU A 287 4.12 8.34 12.00
C LEU A 287 5.14 8.96 11.03
N ARG A 288 5.27 8.41 9.83
CA ARG A 288 5.97 9.06 8.69
C ARG A 288 5.27 8.88 7.35
N THR A 289 4.21 8.09 7.29
CA THR A 289 3.61 7.67 6.02
C THR A 289 2.62 8.68 5.48
N PHE A 290 3.01 9.44 4.45
CA PHE A 290 2.15 10.45 3.82
C PHE A 290 1.37 9.90 2.60
N PRO A 291 0.10 10.31 2.41
CA PRO A 291 -0.79 10.83 3.44
C PRO A 291 -1.14 9.70 4.43
N LEU A 292 -1.45 10.06 5.66
CA LEU A 292 -1.86 9.10 6.67
C LEU A 292 -3.22 8.50 6.30
N SER A 293 -3.37 7.19 6.46
CA SER A 293 -4.70 6.57 6.38
C SER A 293 -5.60 7.13 7.48
N ALA A 294 -6.84 7.45 7.14
CA ALA A 294 -7.82 7.98 8.09
C ALA A 294 -8.26 6.95 9.14
N TRP A 295 -7.97 5.67 8.92
CA TRP A 295 -8.16 4.55 9.86
C TRP A 295 -6.93 4.25 10.72
N ALA A 296 -5.75 4.64 10.27
CA ALA A 296 -4.47 4.43 10.94
C ALA A 296 -3.71 5.75 11.16
N PRO A 297 -4.31 6.74 11.86
CA PRO A 297 -3.71 8.08 11.99
C PRO A 297 -2.58 8.17 13.02
N ASP A 298 -2.41 7.18 13.90
CA ASP A 298 -1.42 7.20 14.99
C ASP A 298 -0.98 5.78 15.37
N GLU A 299 0.28 5.63 15.78
CA GLU A 299 0.92 4.35 16.10
C GLU A 299 0.43 3.69 17.41
N SER A 300 -0.23 4.44 18.31
CA SER A 300 -0.85 3.91 19.53
C SER A 300 -2.18 3.18 19.28
N LEU A 301 -2.67 3.23 18.04
CA LEU A 301 -3.92 2.61 17.65
C LEU A 301 -3.69 1.17 17.17
N THR A 302 -4.63 0.32 17.56
CA THR A 302 -4.80 -1.01 17.00
C THR A 302 -6.07 -1.02 16.15
N CYS A 303 -5.93 -1.41 14.88
CA CYS A 303 -7.02 -1.50 13.94
C CYS A 303 -7.56 -2.93 13.84
N ALA A 304 -8.87 -3.06 13.66
CA ALA A 304 -9.54 -4.31 13.32
C ALA A 304 -10.39 -4.11 12.06
N PHE A 305 -10.14 -4.95 11.06
CA PHE A 305 -10.80 -4.87 9.76
C PHE A 305 -11.48 -6.19 9.42
N THR A 306 -12.68 -6.12 8.87
CA THR A 306 -13.38 -7.26 8.27
C THR A 306 -13.75 -6.94 6.85
N VAL A 307 -13.36 -7.82 5.92
CA VAL A 307 -13.60 -7.64 4.49
C VAL A 307 -14.80 -8.46 4.02
N ASP A 308 -15.53 -7.91 3.06
CA ASP A 308 -16.36 -8.71 2.17
C ASP A 308 -15.45 -9.52 1.23
N GLN A 309 -15.65 -10.83 1.16
CA GLN A 309 -14.76 -11.71 0.37
C GLN A 309 -14.86 -11.43 -1.13
N GLU A 310 -16.08 -11.14 -1.62
CA GLU A 310 -16.33 -10.95 -3.04
C GLU A 310 -15.72 -9.65 -3.55
N THR A 311 -15.97 -8.54 -2.86
CA THR A 311 -15.64 -7.18 -3.31
C THR A 311 -14.40 -6.59 -2.64
N GLY A 312 -13.94 -7.19 -1.54
CA GLY A 312 -12.74 -6.80 -0.80
C GLY A 312 -12.86 -5.53 0.02
N VAL A 313 -14.08 -5.03 0.16
CA VAL A 313 -14.39 -3.79 0.88
C VAL A 313 -14.54 -4.05 2.35
N LEU A 314 -14.26 -3.04 3.17
CA LEU A 314 -14.38 -3.18 4.60
C LEU A 314 -15.85 -3.11 5.01
N VAL A 315 -16.42 -4.23 5.45
CA VAL A 315 -17.79 -4.28 6.01
C VAL A 315 -17.82 -3.93 7.49
N ARG A 316 -16.67 -4.00 8.15
CA ARG A 316 -16.44 -3.45 9.49
C ARG A 316 -15.01 -2.96 9.60
N ALA A 317 -14.84 -1.75 10.11
CA ALA A 317 -13.55 -1.18 10.44
C ALA A 317 -13.64 -0.51 11.81
N GLU A 318 -12.64 -0.80 12.65
CA GLU A 318 -12.57 -0.33 14.02
C GLU A 318 -11.14 0.06 14.36
N ALA A 319 -10.95 1.14 15.12
CA ALA A 319 -9.66 1.51 15.69
C ALA A 319 -9.82 1.73 17.19
N THR A 320 -8.92 1.12 17.97
CA THR A 320 -8.92 1.19 19.44
C THR A 320 -7.61 1.78 19.93
N ALA A 321 -7.68 2.71 20.89
CA ALA A 321 -6.51 3.21 21.59
C ALA A 321 -6.19 2.30 22.79
N GLU A 322 -5.04 1.62 22.76
CA GLU A 322 -4.66 0.69 23.83
C GLU A 322 -4.34 1.42 25.14
N GLU A 323 -3.69 2.59 25.06
CA GLU A 323 -3.31 3.40 26.21
C GLU A 323 -4.52 3.96 26.99
N GLU A 324 -5.69 4.04 26.34
CA GLU A 324 -6.96 4.44 26.96
C GLU A 324 -7.80 3.23 27.44
N GLY A 325 -7.16 2.10 27.77
CA GLY A 325 -7.86 0.90 28.22
C GLY A 325 -8.65 0.20 27.11
N GLY A 326 -8.22 0.34 25.86
CA GLY A 326 -8.88 -0.26 24.69
C GLY A 326 -10.13 0.47 24.23
N ARG A 327 -10.20 1.80 24.45
CA ARG A 327 -11.33 2.62 24.02
C ARG A 327 -11.44 2.61 22.48
N VAL A 328 -12.64 2.35 21.97
CA VAL A 328 -12.94 2.47 20.55
C VAL A 328 -12.98 3.95 20.17
N VAL A 329 -12.11 4.34 19.23
CA VAL A 329 -11.98 5.72 18.73
C VAL A 329 -12.79 5.90 17.46
N PHE A 330 -12.66 4.95 16.53
CA PHE A 330 -13.39 4.91 15.27
C PHE A 330 -14.08 3.56 15.12
N ARG A 331 -15.35 3.55 14.68
CA ARG A 331 -16.06 2.34 14.32
C ARG A 331 -17.14 2.61 13.28
N HIS A 332 -16.95 2.05 12.10
CA HIS A 332 -17.94 2.06 11.02
C HIS A 332 -18.34 0.62 10.70
N VAL A 333 -19.64 0.40 10.53
CA VAL A 333 -20.23 -0.90 10.18
C VAL A 333 -21.12 -0.73 8.97
N VAL A 334 -20.85 -1.51 7.92
CA VAL A 334 -21.74 -1.59 6.75
C VAL A 334 -22.90 -2.50 7.11
N THR A 335 -24.10 -1.96 7.19
CA THR A 335 -25.31 -2.68 7.60
C THR A 335 -26.08 -3.26 6.42
N ALA A 336 -25.90 -2.70 5.23
CA ALA A 336 -26.39 -3.24 3.97
C ALA A 336 -25.41 -2.93 2.85
N LEU A 337 -25.19 -3.89 1.94
CA LEU A 337 -24.35 -3.75 0.76
C LEU A 337 -25.11 -4.29 -0.46
N GLY A 338 -25.18 -3.51 -1.53
CA GLY A 338 -25.89 -3.90 -2.75
C GLY A 338 -25.19 -3.41 -4.02
N ALA A 339 -25.38 -4.15 -5.12
CA ALA A 339 -24.97 -3.69 -6.44
C ALA A 339 -25.79 -2.46 -6.84
N ARG A 340 -25.12 -1.40 -7.31
CA ARG A 340 -25.82 -0.23 -7.84
C ARG A 340 -26.58 -0.65 -9.10
N ARG A 341 -27.92 -0.63 -9.04
CA ARG A 341 -28.76 -0.87 -10.21
C ARG A 341 -28.44 0.18 -11.27
N SER A 342 -28.05 -0.27 -12.46
CA SER A 342 -27.92 0.60 -13.64
C SER A 342 -29.31 1.14 -13.98
N GLY A 343 -29.55 2.40 -13.63
CA GLY A 343 -30.62 3.22 -14.19
C GLY A 343 -30.15 3.92 -15.45
#